data_AF-A0A8B7P0F9-F1
#
_entry.id   AF-A0A8B7P0F9-F1
#
_cell.length_a   1.000
_cell.length_b   1.000
_cell.length_c   1.000
_cell.angle_alpha   90.00
_cell.angle_beta   90.00
_cell.angle_gamma   90.00
#
_symmetry.space_group_name_H-M   'P 1'
#
loop_
_entity.id
_entity.type
_entity.pdbx_description
1 polymer ?
#
loop_
_entity_poly.entity_id
_entity_poly.type
_entity_poly.pdbx_seq_one_letter_code
_entity_poly.pdbx_strand_id
1 'polypeptide(L)'
;MQKMNRGLLLLVVAATSVSAQTVPSTCFLAFQSGINNMNNAVSTCPTKYRTATNSYYANPNCSRDYGSKPHNVEVCNPIVFDYNKCALKDVGLLKADGSFDDAAFKKTTLQNKCSSDIKFSTAYQPCRDSTMKYLNFARFLACLMRKVTP
;
A
#
# COMPACT_ATOMS: atom_id res chain seq x y z
N MET A 1 68.40 -35.62 18.12
CA MET A 1 67.37 -35.52 17.06
C MET A 1 66.02 -35.25 17.73
N GLN A 2 65.59 -33.99 17.76
CA GLN A 2 64.44 -33.53 18.54
C GLN A 2 63.24 -33.28 17.61
N LYS A 3 62.10 -33.90 17.93
CA LYS A 3 60.84 -33.89 17.17
C LYS A 3 60.25 -32.48 17.07
N MET A 4 60.02 -31.98 15.85
CA MET A 4 59.19 -30.79 15.61
C MET A 4 57.71 -31.17 15.70
N ASN A 5 57.04 -30.66 16.73
CA ASN A 5 55.60 -30.82 16.94
C ASN A 5 54.87 -29.83 16.02
N ARG A 6 54.21 -30.35 14.97
CA ARG A 6 53.35 -29.57 14.07
C ARG A 6 52.03 -29.27 14.77
N GLY A 7 51.97 -28.16 15.49
CA GLY A 7 50.73 -27.62 16.06
C GLY A 7 49.86 -27.01 14.95
N LEU A 8 48.80 -27.71 14.57
CA LEU A 8 47.78 -27.22 13.64
C LEU A 8 46.81 -26.29 14.42
N LEU A 9 46.93 -24.98 14.24
CA LEU A 9 45.99 -23.99 14.79
C LEU A 9 44.73 -23.95 13.92
N LEU A 10 43.64 -24.52 14.42
CA LEU A 10 42.30 -24.43 13.82
C LEU A 10 41.67 -23.07 14.18
N LEU A 11 41.63 -22.16 13.22
CA LEU A 11 40.87 -20.91 13.31
C LEU A 11 39.37 -21.21 13.12
N VAL A 12 38.63 -21.30 14.22
CA VAL A 12 37.17 -21.39 14.20
C VAL A 12 36.62 -19.98 14.00
N VAL A 13 36.26 -19.65 12.76
CA VAL A 13 35.49 -18.43 12.45
C VAL A 13 34.03 -18.71 12.82
N ALA A 14 33.59 -18.20 13.97
CA ALA A 14 32.18 -18.18 14.34
C ALA A 14 31.46 -17.16 13.45
N ALA A 15 30.79 -17.64 12.39
CA ALA A 15 29.84 -16.84 11.65
C ALA A 15 28.58 -16.67 12.50
N THR A 16 28.45 -15.55 13.20
CA THR A 16 27.19 -15.15 13.81
C THR A 16 26.23 -14.79 12.67
N SER A 17 25.28 -15.68 12.38
CA SER A 17 24.12 -15.36 11.56
C SER A 17 23.26 -14.35 12.31
N VAL A 18 23.55 -13.05 12.13
CA VAL A 18 22.62 -11.99 12.51
C VAL A 18 21.39 -12.18 11.63
N SER A 19 20.31 -12.72 12.18
CA SER A 19 19.00 -12.70 11.55
C SER A 19 18.71 -11.25 11.17
N ALA A 20 18.80 -10.92 9.88
CA ALA A 20 18.46 -9.61 9.37
C ALA A 20 16.98 -9.37 9.67
N GLN A 21 16.69 -8.66 10.75
CA GLN A 21 15.36 -8.12 10.97
C GLN A 21 15.10 -7.14 9.84
N THR A 22 14.16 -7.47 8.96
CA THR A 22 13.79 -6.58 7.86
C THR A 22 13.10 -5.37 8.46
N VAL A 23 13.87 -4.31 8.70
CA VAL A 23 13.35 -3.03 9.17
C VAL A 23 12.39 -2.49 8.11
N PRO A 24 11.15 -2.11 8.46
CA PRO A 24 10.21 -1.58 7.49
C PRO A 24 10.77 -0.32 6.82
N SER A 25 10.59 -0.20 5.50
CA SER A 25 11.11 0.96 4.77
C SER A 25 10.43 2.26 5.21
N THR A 26 11.15 3.38 5.11
CA THR A 26 10.59 4.72 5.36
C THR A 26 9.34 4.99 4.52
N CYS A 27 9.28 4.47 3.30
CA CYS A 27 8.11 4.56 2.44
C CYS A 27 6.93 3.77 3.02
N PHE A 28 7.14 2.52 3.43
CA PHE A 28 6.08 1.70 4.01
C PHE A 28 5.50 2.31 5.28
N LEU A 29 6.35 2.87 6.15
CA LEU A 29 5.90 3.58 7.36
C LEU A 29 5.10 4.85 7.01
N ALA A 30 5.58 5.65 6.05
CA ALA A 30 4.86 6.83 5.57
C ALA A 30 3.50 6.45 4.97
N PHE A 31 3.46 5.38 4.19
CA PHE A 31 2.24 4.85 3.59
C PHE A 31 1.21 4.44 4.63
N GLN A 32 1.60 3.65 5.64
CA GLN A 32 0.70 3.28 6.75
C GLN A 32 0.20 4.48 7.54
N SER A 33 1.11 5.40 7.90
CA SER A 33 0.74 6.62 8.62
C SER A 33 -0.24 7.47 7.82
N GLY A 34 0.02 7.65 6.52
CA GLY A 34 -0.86 8.37 5.61
C GLY A 34 -2.25 7.75 5.52
N ILE A 35 -2.37 6.42 5.43
CA ILE A 35 -3.65 5.71 5.42
C ILE A 35 -4.43 5.95 6.72
N ASN A 36 -3.77 5.81 7.87
CA ASN A 36 -4.43 6.03 9.16
C ASN A 36 -4.94 7.47 9.30
N ASN A 37 -4.14 8.45 8.86
CA ASN A 37 -4.55 9.85 8.88
C ASN A 37 -5.77 10.11 7.96
N MET A 38 -5.79 9.52 6.77
CA MET A 38 -6.94 9.64 5.85
C MET A 38 -8.20 9.02 6.46
N ASN A 39 -8.10 7.83 7.06
CA ASN A 39 -9.25 7.17 7.69
C ASN A 39 -9.87 8.02 8.81
N ASN A 40 -9.05 8.77 9.55
CA ASN A 40 -9.51 9.68 10.60
C ASN A 40 -10.09 11.00 10.06
N ALA A 41 -9.66 11.43 8.87
CA ALA A 41 -10.10 12.68 8.26
C ALA A 41 -11.42 12.55 7.48
N VAL A 42 -11.79 11.34 7.05
CA VAL A 42 -13.04 11.06 6.34
C VAL A 42 -14.21 11.09 7.33
N SER A 43 -14.98 12.18 7.33
CA SER A 43 -15.97 12.44 8.39
C SER A 43 -17.37 11.93 8.05
N THR A 44 -17.94 12.37 6.93
CA THR A 44 -19.38 12.17 6.63
C THR A 44 -19.64 11.06 5.63
N CYS A 45 -18.66 10.73 4.79
CA CYS A 45 -18.81 9.74 3.72
C CYS A 45 -19.22 8.33 4.20
N PRO A 46 -18.66 7.77 5.30
CA PRO A 46 -19.00 6.40 5.74
C PRO A 46 -20.47 6.29 6.14
N THR A 47 -21.00 7.32 6.83
CA THR A 47 -22.42 7.39 7.20
C THR A 47 -23.29 7.56 5.96
N LYS A 48 -22.94 8.48 5.06
CA LYS A 48 -23.72 8.79 3.86
C LYS A 48 -23.83 7.59 2.89
N TYR A 49 -22.76 6.82 2.75
CA TYR A 49 -22.68 5.72 1.77
C TYR A 49 -22.68 4.32 2.41
N ARG A 50 -23.11 4.21 3.68
CA ARG A 50 -23.09 2.95 4.44
C ARG A 50 -23.72 1.77 3.71
N THR A 51 -24.89 1.98 3.11
CA THR A 51 -25.60 0.93 2.36
C THR A 51 -24.77 0.43 1.18
N ALA A 52 -24.23 1.35 0.37
CA ALA A 52 -23.42 1.00 -0.78
C ALA A 52 -22.13 0.28 -0.36
N THR A 53 -21.44 0.75 0.69
CA THR A 53 -20.27 0.06 1.22
C THR A 53 -20.64 -1.35 1.68
N ASN A 54 -21.74 -1.53 2.42
CA ASN A 54 -22.20 -2.84 2.87
C ASN A 54 -22.50 -3.79 1.70
N SER A 55 -23.18 -3.30 0.65
CA SER A 55 -23.44 -4.07 -0.57
C SER A 55 -22.14 -4.50 -1.25
N TYR A 56 -21.13 -3.64 -1.29
CA TYR A 56 -19.81 -4.01 -1.81
C TYR A 56 -19.16 -5.12 -0.98
N TYR A 57 -19.18 -5.01 0.36
CA TYR A 57 -18.61 -6.03 1.25
C TYR A 57 -19.34 -7.37 1.16
N ALA A 58 -20.66 -7.36 0.97
CA ALA A 58 -21.49 -8.55 0.91
C ALA A 58 -21.42 -9.26 -0.46
N ASN A 59 -20.97 -8.58 -1.52
CA ASN A 59 -20.96 -9.13 -2.86
C ASN A 59 -19.72 -10.02 -3.09
N PRO A 60 -19.89 -11.34 -3.36
CA PRO A 60 -18.78 -12.27 -3.53
C PRO A 60 -17.89 -11.95 -4.74
N ASN A 61 -18.37 -11.16 -5.70
CA ASN A 61 -17.61 -10.71 -6.86
C ASN A 61 -16.70 -9.51 -6.57
N CYS A 62 -16.82 -8.90 -5.38
CA CYS A 62 -16.16 -7.65 -5.00
C CYS A 62 -15.02 -7.87 -4.00
N SER A 63 -13.93 -8.45 -4.51
CA SER A 63 -12.72 -8.63 -3.72
C SER A 63 -12.00 -7.31 -3.44
N ARG A 64 -11.70 -7.06 -2.17
CA ARG A 64 -10.77 -5.98 -1.75
C ARG A 64 -9.33 -6.36 -1.97
N ASP A 65 -9.05 -7.65 -1.83
CA ASP A 65 -7.72 -8.17 -1.94
C ASP A 65 -7.29 -8.14 -3.40
N TYR A 66 -6.24 -7.36 -3.66
CA TYR A 66 -5.70 -7.21 -4.99
C TYR A 66 -4.95 -8.48 -5.42
N GLY A 67 -5.58 -9.31 -6.26
CA GLY A 67 -4.95 -10.48 -6.88
C GLY A 67 -5.14 -11.82 -6.18
N SER A 68 -5.89 -11.91 -5.07
CA SER A 68 -6.25 -13.23 -4.46
C SER A 68 -7.58 -13.79 -4.95
N LYS A 69 -8.50 -12.93 -5.38
CA LYS A 69 -9.79 -13.32 -5.95
C LYS A 69 -10.12 -12.43 -7.15
N PRO A 70 -10.80 -12.96 -8.18
CA PRO A 70 -11.25 -12.16 -9.30
C PRO A 70 -12.18 -11.07 -8.78
N HIS A 71 -11.89 -9.84 -9.18
CA HIS A 71 -12.73 -8.68 -8.87
C HIS A 71 -13.43 -8.27 -10.15
N ASN A 72 -14.75 -8.31 -10.14
CA ASN A 72 -15.53 -7.87 -11.27
C ASN A 72 -15.57 -6.33 -11.26
N VAL A 73 -14.71 -5.70 -12.07
CA VAL A 73 -14.59 -4.24 -12.13
C VAL A 73 -15.92 -3.56 -12.51
N GLU A 74 -16.71 -4.18 -13.39
CA GLU A 74 -17.97 -3.63 -13.90
C GLU A 74 -19.07 -3.66 -12.84
N VAL A 75 -19.12 -4.72 -12.04
CA VAL A 75 -20.10 -4.86 -10.96
C VAL A 75 -19.69 -4.05 -9.72
N CYS A 76 -18.42 -4.09 -9.37
CA CYS A 76 -17.99 -3.68 -8.03
C CYS A 76 -17.56 -2.23 -7.93
N ASN A 77 -16.93 -1.67 -8.97
CA ASN A 77 -16.43 -0.31 -8.91
C ASN A 77 -17.57 0.73 -8.82
N PRO A 78 -18.69 0.60 -9.56
CA PRO A 78 -19.81 1.55 -9.43
C PRO A 78 -20.38 1.62 -8.00
N ILE A 79 -20.38 0.50 -7.27
CA ILE A 79 -20.92 0.45 -5.89
C ILE A 79 -20.16 1.37 -4.95
N VAL A 80 -18.83 1.45 -5.08
CA VAL A 80 -17.97 2.24 -4.18
C VAL A 80 -17.51 3.56 -4.76
N PHE A 81 -17.88 3.87 -6.01
CA PHE A 81 -17.40 5.06 -6.71
C PHE A 81 -17.71 6.34 -5.94
N ASP A 82 -18.98 6.57 -5.59
CA ASP A 82 -19.39 7.80 -4.90
C ASP A 82 -18.83 7.90 -3.49
N TYR A 83 -18.68 6.77 -2.80
CA TYR A 83 -18.01 6.72 -1.50
C TYR A 83 -16.54 7.16 -1.62
N ASN A 84 -15.78 6.58 -2.55
CA ASN A 84 -14.37 6.95 -2.73
C ASN A 84 -14.23 8.39 -3.21
N LYS A 85 -15.09 8.86 -4.11
CA LYS A 85 -15.10 10.25 -4.56
C LYS A 85 -15.34 11.21 -3.39
N CYS A 86 -16.29 10.90 -2.52
CA CYS A 86 -16.56 11.66 -1.30
C CYS A 86 -15.32 11.66 -0.38
N ALA A 87 -14.76 10.47 -0.09
CA ALA A 87 -13.62 10.35 0.81
C ALA A 87 -12.39 11.12 0.29
N LEU A 88 -12.07 10.98 -1.00
CA LEU A 88 -10.97 11.70 -1.65
C LEU A 88 -11.19 13.21 -1.62
N LYS A 89 -12.43 13.68 -1.74
CA LYS A 89 -12.76 15.10 -1.59
C LYS A 89 -12.51 15.59 -0.15
N ASP A 90 -12.96 14.84 0.85
CA ASP A 90 -12.78 15.19 2.28
C ASP A 90 -11.29 15.32 2.65
N VAL A 91 -10.41 14.52 2.02
CA VAL A 91 -8.95 14.57 2.28
C VAL A 91 -8.15 15.40 1.26
N GLY A 92 -8.81 16.14 0.38
CA GLY A 92 -8.14 17.02 -0.59
C GLY A 92 -7.31 16.27 -1.65
N LEU A 93 -7.69 15.05 -1.99
CA LEU A 93 -7.04 14.19 -3.00
C LEU A 93 -7.85 14.08 -4.29
N LEU A 94 -8.80 14.98 -4.50
CA LEU A 94 -9.62 15.07 -5.70
C LEU A 94 -9.32 16.40 -6.41
N LYS A 95 -8.98 16.32 -7.70
CA LYS A 95 -8.83 17.49 -8.56
C LYS A 95 -10.21 18.11 -8.86
N ALA A 96 -10.20 19.32 -9.41
CA ALA A 96 -11.42 20.04 -9.78
C ALA A 96 -12.28 19.30 -10.81
N ASP A 97 -11.66 18.50 -11.69
CA ASP A 97 -12.34 17.65 -12.68
C ASP A 97 -12.89 16.34 -12.08
N GLY A 98 -12.70 16.12 -10.78
CA GLY A 98 -13.14 14.92 -10.08
C GLY A 98 -12.21 13.72 -10.23
N SER A 99 -11.03 13.88 -10.85
CA SER A 99 -10.01 12.83 -10.93
C SER A 99 -9.12 12.81 -9.68
N PHE A 100 -8.39 11.72 -9.49
CA PHE A 100 -7.45 11.56 -8.38
C PHE A 100 -6.24 12.49 -8.51
N ASP A 101 -5.89 13.17 -7.43
CA ASP A 101 -4.70 14.03 -7.36
C ASP A 101 -3.47 13.24 -6.89
N ASP A 102 -2.70 12.75 -7.87
CA ASP A 102 -1.49 11.96 -7.62
C ASP A 102 -0.38 12.78 -6.95
N ALA A 103 -0.27 14.06 -7.29
CA ALA A 103 0.71 14.97 -6.72
C ALA A 103 0.35 15.28 -5.26
N ALA A 104 -0.93 15.57 -4.98
CA ALA A 104 -1.40 15.75 -3.61
C ALA A 104 -1.18 14.49 -2.79
N PHE A 105 -1.51 13.30 -3.30
CA PHE A 105 -1.30 12.03 -2.58
C PHE A 105 0.17 11.81 -2.21
N LYS A 106 1.10 11.99 -3.16
CA LYS A 106 2.54 11.84 -2.88
C LYS A 106 3.03 12.86 -1.86
N LYS A 107 2.52 14.09 -1.91
CA LYS A 107 2.94 15.18 -1.02
C LYS A 107 2.33 15.08 0.38
N THR A 108 1.02 14.86 0.51
CA THR A 108 0.30 14.91 1.78
C THR A 108 0.25 13.56 2.46
N THR A 109 -0.12 12.49 1.73
CA THR A 109 -0.24 11.15 2.27
C THR A 109 1.13 10.50 2.48
N LEU A 110 2.02 10.60 1.47
CA LEU A 110 3.34 9.94 1.53
C LEU A 110 4.45 10.86 2.03
N GLN A 111 4.19 12.15 2.22
CA GLN A 111 5.19 13.14 2.66
C GLN A 111 6.46 13.13 1.79
N ASN A 112 6.33 12.77 0.51
CA ASN A 112 7.44 12.53 -0.44
C ASN A 112 8.47 11.45 -0.02
N LYS A 113 8.19 10.67 1.03
CA LYS A 113 9.10 9.65 1.60
C LYS A 113 9.23 8.38 0.75
N CYS A 114 8.45 8.25 -0.32
CA CYS A 114 8.46 7.11 -1.23
C CYS A 114 9.17 7.38 -2.57
N SER A 115 9.70 8.58 -2.79
CA SER A 115 10.27 8.99 -4.09
C SER A 115 11.48 8.16 -4.52
N SER A 116 12.29 7.70 -3.58
CA SER A 116 13.47 6.86 -3.82
C SER A 116 13.22 5.36 -3.60
N ASP A 117 12.00 4.95 -3.22
CA ASP A 117 11.68 3.54 -2.96
C ASP A 117 11.38 2.81 -4.27
N ILE A 118 12.25 1.85 -4.63
CA ILE A 118 12.18 1.11 -5.90
C ILE A 118 10.91 0.26 -5.98
N LYS A 119 10.48 -0.34 -4.85
CA LYS A 119 9.24 -1.14 -4.82
C LYS A 119 8.03 -0.25 -5.10
N PHE A 120 8.00 0.94 -4.49
CA PHE A 120 6.95 1.92 -4.71
C PHE A 120 6.95 2.44 -6.16
N SER A 121 8.09 2.90 -6.67
CA SER A 121 8.16 3.49 -8.03
C SER A 121 7.76 2.48 -9.11
N THR A 122 8.16 1.21 -8.94
CA THR A 122 7.77 0.09 -9.83
C THR A 122 6.28 -0.21 -9.76
N ALA A 123 5.68 -0.17 -8.57
CA ALA A 123 4.28 -0.54 -8.37
C ALA A 123 3.28 0.58 -8.64
N TYR A 124 3.68 1.84 -8.49
CA TYR A 124 2.75 2.96 -8.42
C TYR A 124 1.91 3.11 -9.67
N GLN A 125 2.56 3.20 -10.83
CA GLN A 125 1.88 3.44 -12.11
C GLN A 125 0.91 2.29 -12.46
N PRO A 126 1.32 1.00 -12.42
CA PRO A 126 0.40 -0.11 -12.65
C PRO A 126 -0.78 -0.16 -11.69
N CYS A 127 -0.54 0.07 -10.39
CA CYS A 127 -1.60 0.09 -9.39
C CYS A 127 -2.60 1.23 -9.64
N ARG A 128 -2.10 2.42 -9.97
CA ARG A 128 -2.93 3.58 -10.27
C ARG A 128 -3.80 3.32 -11.48
N ASP A 129 -3.23 2.86 -12.58
CA ASP A 129 -3.94 2.72 -13.85
C ASP A 129 -5.03 1.65 -13.77
N SER A 130 -4.79 0.56 -13.02
CA SER A 130 -5.76 -0.52 -12.86
C SER A 130 -6.92 -0.20 -11.92
N THR A 131 -6.78 0.80 -11.05
CA THR A 131 -7.76 1.07 -9.98
C THR A 131 -8.39 2.46 -10.05
N MET A 132 -7.59 3.49 -10.33
CA MET A 132 -8.01 4.89 -10.28
C MET A 132 -8.78 5.35 -11.52
N LYS A 133 -8.73 4.59 -12.63
CA LYS A 133 -9.69 4.73 -13.74
C LYS A 133 -11.15 4.71 -13.26
N TYR A 134 -11.41 3.97 -12.18
CA TYR A 134 -12.73 3.85 -11.57
C TYR A 134 -12.79 4.45 -10.16
N LEU A 135 -11.84 5.31 -9.80
CA LEU A 135 -11.69 5.88 -8.44
C LEU A 135 -11.77 4.84 -7.31
N ASN A 136 -11.33 3.59 -7.53
CA ASN A 136 -11.36 2.56 -6.49
C ASN A 136 -10.12 2.68 -5.58
N PHE A 137 -10.14 3.70 -4.72
CA PHE A 137 -9.01 4.07 -3.87
C PHE A 137 -8.64 2.96 -2.86
N ALA A 138 -9.61 2.23 -2.32
CA ALA A 138 -9.33 1.10 -1.44
C ALA A 138 -8.49 0.01 -2.15
N ARG A 139 -8.81 -0.33 -3.41
CA ARG A 139 -8.00 -1.27 -4.20
C ARG A 139 -6.65 -0.69 -4.59
N PHE A 140 -6.57 0.60 -4.86
CA PHE A 140 -5.30 1.28 -5.12
C PHE A 140 -4.34 1.12 -3.95
N LEU A 141 -4.81 1.41 -2.72
CA LEU A 141 -4.02 1.25 -1.51
C LEU A 141 -3.63 -0.22 -1.27
N ALA A 142 -4.55 -1.17 -1.47
CA ALA A 142 -4.25 -2.59 -1.33
C ALA A 142 -3.19 -3.08 -2.34
N CYS A 143 -3.26 -2.59 -3.57
CA CYS A 143 -2.27 -2.88 -4.62
C CYS A 143 -0.88 -2.39 -4.22
N LEU A 144 -0.77 -1.12 -3.79
CA LEU A 144 0.49 -0.54 -3.32
C LEU A 144 1.02 -1.30 -2.12
N MET A 145 0.20 -1.51 -1.09
CA MET A 145 0.59 -2.18 0.16
C MET A 145 1.27 -3.52 -0.13
N ARG A 146 0.66 -4.38 -0.95
CA ARG A 146 1.25 -5.69 -1.30
C ARG A 146 2.61 -5.61 -1.97
N LYS A 147 2.93 -4.51 -2.65
CA LYS A 147 4.19 -4.34 -3.37
C LYS A 147 5.25 -3.64 -2.53
N VAL A 148 4.86 -2.79 -1.59
CA VAL A 148 5.80 -2.01 -0.75
C VAL A 148 6.06 -2.63 0.63
N THR A 149 5.30 -3.65 1.03
CA THR A 149 5.61 -4.44 2.23
C THR A 149 7.02 -5.05 2.12
N PRO A 150 7.79 -5.07 3.23
CA PRO A 150 9.12 -5.67 3.30
C PRO A 150 9.20 -7.08 2.72
#